data_AF-A0A3P7E0E9-F1
#
_entry.id   AF-A0A3P7E0E9-F1
#
_cell.length_a   1.000
_cell.length_b   1.000
_cell.length_c   1.000
_cell.angle_alpha   90.00
_cell.angle_beta   90.00
_cell.angle_gamma   90.00
#
_symmetry.space_group_name_H-M   'P 1'
#
loop_
_entity.id
_entity.type
_entity.pdbx_description
1 polymer ?
#
loop_
_entity_poly.entity_id
_entity_poly.type
_entity_poly.pdbx_seq_one_letter_code
_entity_poly.pdbx_strand_id
1 'polypeptide(L)'
;MKPLKTFGFSLSGGSDLDGNGYNDLVIGAFASDTVILLRARPVIYITAQHIDNDMKIDIDGDSSCFRTAQTCFSISTELSVDKKNIKNSSKLLNFDSDVFKCMLEVIAMSSGVGTRARILESRKENYTWSCGRGANRKPQIKNHKLFITVC
;
A
#
# COMPACT_ATOMS: atom_id res chain seq x y z
N MET A 1 39.63 -8.04 1.04
CA MET A 1 39.26 -7.71 2.44
C MET A 1 39.55 -8.92 3.30
N LYS A 2 40.14 -8.73 4.49
CA LYS A 2 40.34 -9.82 5.47
C LYS A 2 38.96 -10.31 5.96
N PRO A 3 38.71 -11.62 6.10
CA PRO A 3 37.44 -12.10 6.63
C PRO A 3 37.24 -11.61 8.06
N LEU A 4 36.02 -11.14 8.36
CA LEU A 4 35.64 -10.71 9.70
C LEU A 4 35.47 -11.95 10.60
N LYS A 5 36.27 -12.03 11.66
CA LYS A 5 36.09 -13.00 12.74
C LYS A 5 34.97 -12.53 13.66
N THR A 6 34.08 -13.42 14.07
CA THR A 6 32.95 -13.15 14.98
C THR A 6 31.93 -12.14 14.48
N PHE A 7 31.86 -11.91 13.16
CA PHE A 7 30.79 -11.09 12.58
C PHE A 7 29.42 -11.67 12.94
N GLY A 8 28.51 -10.82 13.42
CA GLY A 8 27.20 -11.25 13.89
C GLY A 8 27.15 -11.62 15.36
N PHE A 9 28.23 -11.47 16.12
CA PHE A 9 28.24 -11.75 17.57
C PHE A 9 27.29 -10.84 18.35
N SER A 10 27.22 -9.56 17.98
CA SER A 10 26.23 -8.63 18.49
C SER A 10 25.49 -7.95 17.34
N LEU A 11 24.19 -7.73 17.53
CA LEU A 11 23.29 -7.10 16.58
C LEU A 11 22.53 -6.00 17.30
N SER A 12 22.42 -4.84 16.68
CA SER A 12 21.55 -3.75 17.13
C SER A 12 20.84 -3.17 15.93
N GLY A 13 19.52 -3.04 16.01
CA GLY A 13 18.70 -2.46 14.95
C GLY A 13 17.50 -1.73 15.53
N GLY A 14 16.56 -1.34 14.67
CA GLY A 14 15.36 -0.62 15.08
C GLY A 14 15.52 0.90 15.16
N SER A 15 16.62 1.43 14.61
CA SER A 15 16.82 2.87 14.44
C SER A 15 17.39 3.14 13.06
N ASP A 16 16.92 4.23 12.45
CA ASP A 16 17.39 4.77 11.19
C ASP A 16 18.62 5.67 11.45
N LEU A 17 19.79 5.25 10.95
CA LEU A 17 21.07 5.94 11.21
C LEU A 17 21.51 6.84 10.05
N ASP A 18 20.80 6.83 8.92
CA ASP A 18 21.07 7.71 7.78
C ASP A 18 19.91 8.67 7.42
N GLY A 19 18.78 8.58 8.14
CA GLY A 19 17.64 9.49 8.01
C GLY A 19 16.75 9.21 6.81
N ASN A 20 16.77 7.99 6.27
CA ASN A 20 15.99 7.61 5.09
C ASN A 20 14.59 7.05 5.38
N GLY A 21 14.21 6.92 6.66
CA GLY A 21 12.93 6.40 7.14
C GLY A 21 12.88 4.88 7.33
N TYR A 22 13.99 4.15 7.10
CA TYR A 22 14.09 2.71 7.27
C TYR A 22 15.11 2.36 8.35
N ASN A 23 14.73 1.50 9.29
CA ASN A 23 15.62 1.07 10.36
C ASN A 23 16.81 0.27 9.83
N ASP A 24 18.01 0.63 10.27
CA ASP A 24 19.26 -0.02 9.89
C ASP A 24 19.65 -1.17 10.82
N LEU A 25 20.69 -1.90 10.45
CA LEU A 25 21.28 -2.97 11.26
C LEU A 25 22.78 -2.73 11.47
N VAL A 26 23.18 -2.62 12.73
CA VAL A 26 24.57 -2.57 13.18
C VAL A 26 25.01 -3.95 13.64
N ILE A 27 26.17 -4.39 13.19
CA ILE A 27 26.72 -5.73 13.44
C ILE A 27 28.12 -5.62 14.03
N GLY A 28 28.32 -6.19 15.21
CA GLY A 28 29.62 -6.30 15.86
C GLY A 28 30.42 -7.52 15.39
N ALA A 29 31.74 -7.33 15.29
CA ALA A 29 32.72 -8.38 15.05
C ALA A 29 33.90 -8.18 16.02
N PHE A 30 33.71 -8.53 17.30
CA PHE A 30 34.64 -8.17 18.39
C PHE A 30 36.07 -8.70 18.17
N ALA A 31 36.25 -9.93 17.69
CA ALA A 31 37.57 -10.50 17.43
C ALA A 31 38.29 -9.85 16.21
N SER A 32 37.62 -8.92 15.54
CA SER A 32 38.16 -8.12 14.44
C SER A 32 38.17 -6.62 14.76
N ASP A 33 37.82 -6.21 15.99
CA ASP A 33 37.71 -4.80 16.40
C ASP A 33 36.89 -3.95 15.40
N THR A 34 35.82 -4.53 14.85
CA THR A 34 35.06 -3.94 13.74
C THR A 34 33.57 -3.88 14.06
N VAL A 35 32.94 -2.78 13.64
CA VAL A 35 31.49 -2.60 13.59
C VAL A 35 31.09 -2.36 12.14
N ILE A 36 30.06 -3.07 11.67
CA ILE A 36 29.52 -2.95 10.32
C ILE A 36 28.11 -2.38 10.37
N LEU A 37 27.84 -1.39 9.53
CA LEU A 37 26.52 -0.82 9.32
C LEU A 37 25.92 -1.37 8.01
N LEU A 38 24.82 -2.11 8.11
CA LEU A 38 23.98 -2.47 6.98
C LEU A 38 22.82 -1.49 6.88
N ARG A 39 22.92 -0.57 5.92
CA ARG A 39 21.88 0.43 5.68
C ARG A 39 20.69 -0.18 4.95
N ALA A 40 19.50 -0.01 5.50
CA ALA A 40 18.26 -0.38 4.83
C ALA A 40 18.01 0.54 3.63
N ARG A 41 17.46 0.00 2.55
CA ARG A 41 17.08 0.77 1.37
C ARG A 41 15.72 0.33 0.85
N PRO A 42 14.89 1.26 0.34
CA PRO A 42 13.62 0.90 -0.29
C PRO A 42 13.87 -0.02 -1.49
N VAL A 43 13.10 -1.11 -1.54
CA VAL A 43 13.14 -2.09 -2.63
C VAL A 43 12.30 -1.62 -3.83
N ILE A 44 11.23 -0.88 -3.54
CA ILE A 44 10.25 -0.42 -4.50
C ILE A 44 9.56 0.83 -3.98
N TYR A 45 9.17 1.71 -4.91
CA TYR A 45 8.30 2.85 -4.63
C TYR A 45 6.96 2.62 -5.32
N ILE A 46 5.88 2.73 -4.55
CA ILE A 46 4.52 2.47 -4.99
C ILE A 46 3.68 3.70 -4.66
N THR A 47 2.89 4.15 -5.63
CA THR A 47 1.89 5.19 -5.44
C THR A 47 0.51 4.57 -5.56
N ALA A 48 -0.33 4.77 -4.54
CA ALA A 48 -1.73 4.40 -4.55
C ALA A 48 -2.58 5.65 -4.34
N GLN A 49 -3.54 5.88 -5.22
CA GLN A 49 -4.40 7.08 -5.17
C GLN A 49 -5.82 6.77 -5.62
N HIS A 50 -6.78 7.60 -5.21
CA HIS A 50 -8.09 7.64 -5.84
C HIS A 50 -8.05 8.64 -6.99
N ILE A 51 -8.72 8.31 -8.08
CA ILE A 51 -8.91 9.22 -9.21
C ILE A 51 -10.28 9.86 -9.01
N ASP A 52 -10.26 11.18 -8.87
CA ASP A 52 -11.47 11.97 -8.75
C ASP A 52 -12.05 12.29 -10.13
N ASN A 53 -13.32 11.92 -10.34
CA ASN A 53 -14.08 12.34 -11.52
C ASN A 53 -15.12 13.43 -11.18
N ASP A 54 -15.67 13.39 -9.97
CA ASP A 54 -16.60 14.37 -9.38
C ASP A 54 -16.82 13.97 -7.90
N MET A 55 -16.38 14.81 -6.95
CA MET A 55 -16.53 14.51 -5.50
C MET A 55 -17.97 14.71 -4.99
N LYS A 56 -18.91 15.11 -5.85
CA LYS A 56 -20.31 15.29 -5.45
C LYS A 56 -21.07 13.99 -5.67
N ILE A 57 -21.69 13.52 -4.59
CA ILE A 57 -22.59 12.37 -4.62
C ILE A 57 -24.01 12.91 -4.52
N ASP A 58 -24.84 12.58 -5.50
CA ASP A 58 -26.28 12.79 -5.40
C ASP A 58 -26.86 11.87 -4.34
N ILE A 59 -27.49 12.44 -3.31
CA ILE A 59 -28.05 11.69 -2.19
C ILE A 59 -29.26 10.88 -2.63
N ASP A 60 -30.02 11.36 -3.62
CA ASP A 60 -31.20 10.69 -4.18
C ASP A 60 -30.91 10.12 -5.58
N GLY A 61 -29.67 9.70 -5.79
CA GLY A 61 -29.18 9.15 -7.05
C GLY A 61 -29.66 7.73 -7.36
N ASP A 62 -28.82 6.95 -8.03
CA ASP A 62 -29.14 5.57 -8.42
C ASP A 62 -29.29 4.66 -7.19
N SER A 63 -30.51 4.24 -6.84
CA SER A 63 -30.79 3.28 -5.78
C SER A 63 -30.79 1.82 -6.25
N SER A 64 -30.60 1.56 -7.55
CA SER A 64 -30.80 0.22 -8.13
C SER A 64 -29.70 -0.80 -7.80
N CYS A 65 -28.54 -0.35 -7.31
CA CYS A 65 -27.39 -1.24 -7.13
C CYS A 65 -27.48 -2.17 -5.92
N PHE A 66 -28.31 -1.84 -4.92
CA PHE A 66 -28.52 -2.66 -3.73
C PHE A 66 -29.87 -2.37 -3.08
N ARG A 67 -30.52 -3.40 -2.53
CA ARG A 67 -31.92 -3.33 -2.07
C ARG A 67 -32.21 -2.22 -1.04
N THR A 68 -31.23 -1.86 -0.22
CA THR A 68 -31.37 -0.82 0.82
C THR A 68 -30.59 0.45 0.50
N ALA A 69 -30.06 0.57 -0.73
CA ALA A 69 -29.31 1.74 -1.13
C ALA A 69 -30.25 2.92 -1.39
N GLN A 70 -29.91 4.08 -0.83
CA GLN A 70 -30.49 5.36 -1.21
C GLN A 70 -29.82 5.91 -2.47
N THR A 71 -28.50 5.77 -2.56
CA THR A 71 -27.71 6.17 -3.72
C THR A 71 -26.49 5.28 -3.90
N CYS A 72 -26.04 5.16 -5.14
CA CYS A 72 -24.89 4.39 -5.56
C CYS A 72 -23.98 5.24 -6.45
N PHE A 73 -22.68 5.15 -6.23
CA PHE A 73 -21.68 5.90 -6.98
C PHE A 73 -20.44 5.04 -7.20
N SER A 74 -19.58 5.46 -8.13
CA SER A 74 -18.35 4.74 -8.45
C SER A 74 -17.14 5.62 -8.19
N ILE A 75 -16.08 5.00 -7.66
CA ILE A 75 -14.77 5.63 -7.54
C ILE A 75 -13.73 4.79 -8.27
N SER A 76 -12.69 5.44 -8.74
CA SER A 76 -11.56 4.77 -9.38
C SER A 76 -10.34 4.87 -8.48
N THR A 77 -9.59 3.78 -8.38
CA THR A 77 -8.31 3.73 -7.66
C THR A 77 -7.21 3.40 -8.64
N GLU A 78 -6.04 3.97 -8.42
CA GLU A 78 -4.85 3.74 -9.24
C GLU A 78 -3.71 3.23 -8.36
N LEU A 79 -3.02 2.20 -8.85
CA LEU A 79 -1.77 1.71 -8.30
C LEU A 79 -0.67 1.83 -9.37
N SER A 80 0.42 2.53 -9.06
CA SER A 80 1.58 2.65 -9.94
C SER A 80 2.89 2.37 -9.19
N VAL A 81 3.87 1.85 -9.92
CA VAL A 81 5.23 1.59 -9.40
C VAL A 81 6.19 2.55 -10.07
N ASP A 82 7.05 3.22 -9.29
CA ASP A 82 8.04 4.16 -9.83
C ASP A 82 9.00 3.44 -10.78
N LYS A 83 9.10 3.98 -11.99
CA LYS A 83 9.94 3.45 -13.06
C LYS A 83 11.43 3.58 -12.79
N LYS A 84 11.85 4.56 -12.00
CA LYS A 84 13.27 4.86 -11.77
C LYS A 84 14.02 3.71 -11.11
N ASN A 85 13.35 2.93 -10.26
CA ASN A 85 13.95 1.80 -9.55
C ASN A 85 13.61 0.43 -10.15
N ILE A 86 12.86 0.37 -11.26
CA ILE A 86 12.35 -0.90 -11.83
C ILE A 86 13.47 -1.89 -12.11
N LYS A 87 14.64 -1.47 -12.62
CA LYS A 87 15.74 -2.40 -12.94
C LYS A 87 16.18 -3.24 -11.73
N ASN A 88 16.07 -2.68 -10.52
CA ASN A 88 16.35 -3.39 -9.27
C ASN A 88 15.09 -4.10 -8.75
N SER A 89 13.93 -3.43 -8.78
CA SER A 89 12.69 -4.00 -8.26
C SER A 89 12.19 -5.21 -9.06
N SER A 90 12.38 -5.26 -10.38
CA SER A 90 11.96 -6.39 -11.23
C SER A 90 12.79 -7.65 -11.01
N LYS A 91 13.95 -7.56 -10.35
CA LYS A 91 14.72 -8.72 -9.89
C LYS A 91 14.18 -9.30 -8.59
N LEU A 92 13.42 -8.51 -7.83
CA LEU A 92 12.93 -8.86 -6.50
C LEU A 92 11.43 -9.19 -6.51
N LEU A 93 10.66 -8.61 -7.42
CA LEU A 93 9.22 -8.77 -7.52
C LEU A 93 8.81 -9.21 -8.93
N ASN A 94 7.94 -10.23 -8.99
CA ASN A 94 7.39 -10.75 -10.24
C ASN A 94 6.06 -10.06 -10.62
N PHE A 95 6.15 -9.00 -11.42
CA PHE A 95 4.99 -8.25 -11.92
C PHE A 95 4.13 -8.96 -12.98
N ASP A 96 4.46 -10.19 -13.38
CA ASP A 96 3.56 -10.99 -14.21
C ASP A 96 2.36 -11.55 -13.40
N SER A 97 2.45 -11.45 -12.06
CA SER A 97 1.40 -11.83 -11.11
C SER A 97 1.00 -10.66 -10.20
N ASP A 98 -0.09 -10.83 -9.46
CA ASP A 98 -0.49 -9.87 -8.44
C ASP A 98 0.38 -10.05 -7.18
N VAL A 99 1.37 -9.17 -7.03
CA VAL A 99 2.36 -9.21 -5.95
C VAL A 99 1.94 -8.46 -4.69
N PHE A 100 0.83 -7.71 -4.75
CA PHE A 100 0.35 -6.89 -3.65
C PHE A 100 -1.07 -7.28 -3.24
N LYS A 101 -1.42 -6.90 -2.01
CA LYS A 101 -2.79 -6.90 -1.50
C LYS A 101 -3.25 -5.46 -1.33
N CYS A 102 -4.13 -5.01 -2.22
CA CYS A 102 -4.72 -3.69 -2.14
C CYS A 102 -5.93 -3.69 -1.20
N MET A 103 -6.20 -2.56 -0.58
CA MET A 103 -7.35 -2.35 0.28
C MET A 103 -7.99 -1.00 0.00
N LEU A 104 -9.31 -1.01 -0.09
CA LEU A 104 -10.15 0.18 -0.05
C LEU A 104 -10.93 0.15 1.26
N GLU A 105 -10.98 1.29 1.94
CA GLU A 105 -11.65 1.44 3.23
C GLU A 105 -12.45 2.74 3.26
N VAL A 106 -13.71 2.66 3.66
CA VAL A 106 -14.57 3.79 3.96
C VAL A 106 -14.26 4.25 5.37
N ILE A 107 -13.72 5.45 5.50
CA ILE A 107 -13.40 6.05 6.79
C ILE A 107 -14.54 6.96 7.27
N ALA A 108 -14.67 7.07 8.60
CA ALA A 108 -15.53 8.06 9.21
C ALA A 108 -14.92 9.46 9.06
N MET A 109 -15.79 10.48 8.93
CA MET A 109 -15.35 11.87 8.82
C MET A 109 -14.68 12.36 10.10
N SER A 110 -15.19 11.93 11.26
CA SER A 110 -14.69 12.30 12.58
C SER A 110 -14.85 11.14 13.55
N SER A 111 -14.07 11.17 14.63
CA SER A 111 -14.23 10.24 15.75
C SER A 111 -15.66 10.29 16.31
N GLY A 112 -16.23 9.13 16.62
CA GLY A 112 -17.62 9.00 17.10
C GLY A 112 -18.69 9.04 16.01
N VAL A 113 -18.34 9.33 14.75
CA VAL A 113 -19.27 9.29 13.62
C VAL A 113 -19.16 7.93 12.91
N GLY A 114 -20.29 7.31 12.59
CA GLY A 114 -20.32 6.09 11.78
C GLY A 114 -19.95 6.34 10.31
N THR A 115 -19.48 5.31 9.62
CA THR A 115 -19.24 5.35 8.17
C THR A 115 -20.56 5.37 7.39
N ARG A 116 -20.65 6.23 6.38
CA ARG A 116 -21.90 6.45 5.62
C ARG A 116 -22.07 5.57 4.39
N ALA A 117 -20.97 5.07 3.84
CA ALA A 117 -20.99 4.24 2.63
C ALA A 117 -20.55 2.81 2.92
N ARG A 118 -20.89 1.90 2.01
CA ARG A 118 -20.42 0.52 1.96
C ARG A 118 -19.93 0.21 0.55
N ILE A 119 -18.96 -0.68 0.44
CA ILE A 119 -18.38 -1.12 -0.83
C ILE A 119 -19.24 -2.25 -1.37
N LEU A 120 -19.67 -2.17 -2.63
CA LEU A 120 -20.62 -3.09 -3.24
C LEU A 120 -20.07 -4.52 -3.30
N GLU A 121 -18.77 -4.66 -3.55
CA GLU A 121 -18.07 -5.93 -3.72
C GLU A 121 -18.02 -6.75 -2.42
N SER A 122 -17.81 -6.09 -1.28
CA SER A 122 -17.70 -6.76 0.02
C SER A 122 -18.95 -6.63 0.90
N ARG A 123 -19.84 -5.68 0.58
CA ARG A 123 -20.96 -5.23 1.42
C ARG A 123 -20.53 -4.71 2.79
N LYS A 124 -19.27 -4.29 2.91
CA LYS A 124 -18.64 -3.81 4.15
C LYS A 124 -18.01 -2.44 3.93
N GLU A 125 -17.49 -1.84 5.00
CA GLU A 125 -16.69 -0.62 4.93
C GLU A 125 -15.33 -0.86 4.27
N ASN A 126 -14.84 -2.10 4.21
CA ASN A 126 -13.56 -2.42 3.59
C ASN A 126 -13.67 -3.49 2.50
N TYR A 127 -12.75 -3.47 1.56
CA TYR A 127 -12.62 -4.47 0.51
C TYR A 127 -11.15 -4.64 0.16
N THR A 128 -10.69 -5.90 0.14
CA THR A 128 -9.31 -6.24 -0.21
C THR A 128 -9.26 -7.11 -1.45
N TRP A 129 -8.29 -6.89 -2.32
CA TRP A 129 -8.07 -7.70 -3.51
C TRP A 129 -6.58 -7.84 -3.83
N SER A 130 -6.22 -8.92 -4.52
CA SER A 130 -4.89 -9.07 -5.10
C SER A 130 -4.70 -8.08 -6.25
N CYS A 131 -3.57 -7.37 -6.28
CA CYS A 131 -3.27 -6.35 -7.25
C CYS A 131 -1.77 -6.31 -7.58
N GLY A 132 -1.39 -5.52 -8.59
CA GLY A 132 0.00 -5.26 -8.93
C GLY A 132 0.47 -5.87 -10.24
N ARG A 133 -0.29 -6.79 -10.85
CA ARG A 133 0.06 -7.32 -12.18
C ARG A 133 0.28 -6.18 -13.17
N GLY A 134 1.46 -6.14 -13.80
CA GLY A 134 1.81 -5.12 -14.78
C GLY A 134 1.98 -3.69 -14.24
N ALA A 135 1.96 -3.47 -12.93
CA ALA A 135 2.07 -2.13 -12.32
C ALA A 135 3.43 -1.45 -12.57
N ASN A 136 4.46 -2.23 -12.91
CA ASN A 136 5.76 -1.73 -13.36
C ASN A 136 5.73 -1.16 -14.79
N ARG A 137 4.80 -1.60 -15.65
CA ARG A 137 4.71 -1.15 -17.04
C ARG A 137 3.82 0.09 -17.16
N LYS A 138 2.64 0.02 -16.54
CA LYS A 138 1.61 1.06 -16.55
C LYS A 138 0.84 1.12 -15.23
N PRO A 139 0.25 2.27 -14.88
CA PRO A 139 -0.67 2.35 -13.76
C PRO A 139 -1.83 1.34 -13.90
N GLN A 140 -2.20 0.70 -12.80
CA GLN A 140 -3.31 -0.23 -12.71
C GLN A 140 -4.51 0.49 -12.10
N ILE A 141 -5.57 0.63 -12.89
CA ILE A 141 -6.79 1.31 -12.47
C ILE A 141 -7.85 0.26 -12.13
N LYS A 142 -8.53 0.43 -11.00
CA LYS A 142 -9.68 -0.38 -10.61
C LYS A 142 -10.84 0.51 -10.19
N ASN A 143 -11.99 0.27 -10.82
CA ASN A 143 -13.25 0.90 -10.48
C ASN A 143 -13.92 0.10 -9.37
N HIS A 144 -14.49 0.81 -8.39
CA HIS A 144 -15.25 0.23 -7.29
C HIS A 144 -16.61 0.92 -7.22
N LYS A 145 -17.66 0.15 -6.96
CA LYS A 145 -18.99 0.72 -6.73
C LYS A 145 -19.26 0.80 -5.23
N LEU A 146 -19.78 1.92 -4.76
CA LEU A 146 -20.16 2.14 -3.37
C LEU A 146 -21.64 2.50 -3.32
N PHE A 147 -22.23 2.30 -2.15
CA PHE A 147 -23.60 2.68 -1.88
C PHE A 147 -23.76 3.24 -0.47
N ILE A 148 -24.71 4.17 -0.31
CA ILE A 148 -25.17 4.69 0.97
C ILE A 148 -26.54 4.08 1.23
N THR A 149 -26.79 3.58 2.43
CA THR A 149 -28.10 3.04 2.81
C THR A 149 -29.00 4.13 3.37
N VAL A 150 -30.31 3.95 3.24
CA VAL A 150 -31.29 4.76 3.97
C VAL A 150 -31.02 4.60 5.47
N CYS A 151 -30.88 5.73 6.17
CA CYS A 151 -30.71 5.77 7.63
C CYS A 151 -32.00 5.38 8.37
#